data_AF-A0A821JU49-F1
#
_entry.id   AF-A0A821JU49-F1
#
_cell.length_a   1.000
_cell.length_b   1.000
_cell.length_c   1.000
_cell.angle_alpha   90.00
_cell.angle_beta   90.00
_cell.angle_gamma   90.00
#
_symmetry.space_group_name_H-M   'P 1'
#
loop_
_entity.id
_entity.type
_entity.pdbx_description
1 polymer ?
#
loop_
_entity_poly.entity_id
_entity_poly.type
_entity_poly.pdbx_seq_one_letter_code
_entity_poly.pdbx_strand_id
1 'polypeptide(L)'
;QWKNGDRRNGQGVAGCNGEGNGLHQLDRPNDVLIDKETDSLIICDQMNRRVVRWSRRSGTTQGEILIDNIVCYGLAMDEQRYLYVSDVGKHE
;
A
#
# COMPACT_ATOMS: atom_id res chain seq x y z
N GLN A 1 -1.11 -1.89 12.31
CA GLN A 1 -2.53 -1.91 12.76
C GLN A 1 -2.55 -1.87 14.27
N TRP A 2 -3.22 -0.86 14.82
CA TRP A 2 -3.46 -0.72 16.27
C TRP A 2 -4.96 -0.62 16.49
N LYS A 3 -5.43 -1.15 17.62
CA LYS A 3 -6.77 -0.84 18.09
C LYS A 3 -6.76 0.58 18.67
N ASN A 4 -7.78 1.38 18.38
CA ASN A 4 -7.87 2.74 18.93
C ASN A 4 -7.76 2.69 20.47
N GLY A 5 -6.86 3.50 21.04
CA GLY A 5 -6.53 3.51 22.47
C GLY A 5 -5.45 2.51 22.90
N ASP A 6 -5.08 1.51 22.10
CA ASP A 6 -3.92 0.65 22.35
C ASP A 6 -2.65 1.31 21.83
N ARG A 7 -1.71 1.58 22.75
CA ARG A 7 -0.42 2.22 22.45
C ARG A 7 0.77 1.26 22.46
N ARG A 8 0.54 -0.02 22.76
CA ARG A 8 1.62 -0.98 23.02
C ARG A 8 1.59 -2.17 22.08
N ASN A 9 0.40 -2.60 21.65
CA ASN A 9 0.27 -3.76 20.79
C ASN A 9 -0.16 -3.33 19.38
N GLY A 10 0.83 -3.23 18.51
CA GLY A 10 0.63 -3.05 17.08
C GLY A 10 1.01 -4.30 16.32
N GLN A 11 0.30 -4.59 15.24
CA GLN A 11 0.70 -5.60 14.27
C GLN A 11 1.15 -4.93 12.97
N GLY A 12 2.31 -5.32 12.46
CA GLY A 12 2.73 -4.99 11.11
C GLY A 12 1.88 -5.74 10.09
N VAL A 13 1.37 -5.03 9.08
CA VAL A 13 0.48 -5.62 8.05
C VAL A 13 1.17 -5.74 6.70
N ALA A 14 2.00 -4.76 6.33
CA ALA A 14 2.67 -4.68 5.04
C ALA A 14 4.13 -4.23 5.19
N GLY A 15 5.02 -4.67 4.30
CA GLY A 15 6.42 -4.21 4.23
C GLY A 15 7.31 -4.53 5.44
N CYS A 16 6.89 -5.44 6.32
CA CYS A 16 7.55 -5.70 7.61
C CYS A 16 8.88 -6.48 7.52
N ASN A 17 9.55 -6.45 6.36
CA ASN A 17 10.82 -7.10 6.10
C ASN A 17 11.91 -6.11 5.69
N GLY A 18 11.80 -4.86 6.15
CA GLY A 18 12.75 -3.79 5.87
C GLY A 18 12.51 -3.10 4.53
N GLU A 19 13.28 -2.02 4.31
CA GLU A 19 13.29 -1.26 3.07
C GLU A 19 13.82 -2.11 1.91
N GLY A 20 13.13 -2.08 0.77
CA GLY A 20 13.58 -2.77 -0.44
C GLY A 20 12.46 -2.97 -1.47
N ASN A 21 12.82 -3.61 -2.59
CA ASN A 21 11.94 -3.78 -3.75
C ASN A 21 11.28 -5.16 -3.86
N GLY A 22 11.58 -6.08 -2.94
CA GLY A 22 10.91 -7.37 -2.87
C GLY A 22 9.41 -7.22 -2.66
N LEU A 23 8.61 -8.22 -3.05
CA LEU A 23 7.15 -8.20 -2.82
C LEU A 23 6.80 -8.22 -1.33
N HIS A 24 7.72 -8.64 -0.47
CA HIS A 24 7.58 -8.67 0.98
C HIS A 24 8.16 -7.40 1.65
N GLN A 25 8.58 -6.41 0.86
CA GLN A 25 9.20 -5.15 1.30
C GLN A 25 8.47 -3.95 0.69
N LEU A 26 8.73 -2.76 1.25
CA LEU A 26 8.30 -1.45 0.73
C LEU A 26 9.51 -0.51 0.77
N ASP A 27 9.51 0.54 -0.05
CA ASP A 27 10.54 1.57 -0.09
C ASP A 27 9.90 2.97 -0.18
N ARG A 28 10.01 3.71 0.94
CA ARG A 28 9.38 5.02 1.19
C ARG A 28 7.93 5.12 0.68
N PRO A 29 7.00 4.31 1.21
CA PRO A 29 5.60 4.44 0.85
C PRO A 29 5.04 5.79 1.33
N ASN A 30 4.25 6.46 0.50
CA ASN A 30 3.76 7.82 0.78
C ASN A 30 2.26 7.92 1.09
N ASP A 31 1.46 6.96 0.64
CA ASP A 31 0.02 6.98 0.89
C ASP A 31 -0.55 5.56 0.96
N VAL A 32 -1.68 5.42 1.65
CA VAL A 32 -2.38 4.16 1.84
C VAL A 32 -3.89 4.37 1.95
N LEU A 33 -4.66 3.51 1.28
CA LEU A 33 -6.10 3.38 1.50
C LEU A 33 -6.50 1.95 1.86
N ILE A 34 -7.70 1.82 2.44
CA ILE A 34 -8.28 0.53 2.80
C ILE A 34 -9.32 0.17 1.73
N ASP A 35 -9.09 -0.94 1.03
CA ASP A 35 -10.12 -1.60 0.23
C ASP A 35 -10.91 -2.54 1.16
N LYS A 36 -12.12 -2.12 1.54
CA LYS A 36 -12.99 -2.89 2.44
C LYS A 36 -13.55 -4.14 1.76
N GLU A 37 -13.73 -4.11 0.44
CA GLU A 37 -14.31 -5.22 -0.31
C GLU A 37 -13.35 -6.40 -0.40
N THR A 38 -12.05 -6.14 -0.63
CA THR A 38 -11.03 -7.19 -0.66
C THR A 38 -10.33 -7.39 0.69
N ASP A 39 -10.71 -6.62 1.71
CA ASP A 39 -10.04 -6.59 3.01
C ASP A 39 -8.52 -6.38 2.89
N SER A 40 -8.13 -5.36 2.13
CA SER A 40 -6.73 -5.11 1.76
C SER A 40 -6.32 -3.65 2.01
N LEU A 41 -5.02 -3.43 2.17
CA LEU A 41 -4.39 -2.13 2.01
C LEU A 41 -4.00 -1.96 0.54
N ILE A 42 -4.18 -0.76 -0.01
CA ILE A 42 -3.57 -0.35 -1.27
C ILE A 42 -2.58 0.74 -0.92
N ILE A 43 -1.30 0.51 -1.23
CA ILE A 43 -0.17 1.30 -0.75
C ILE A 43 0.56 1.87 -1.96
N CYS A 44 0.80 3.17 -1.91
CA CYS A 44 1.70 3.83 -2.82
C CYS A 44 3.14 3.60 -2.34
N ASP A 45 3.91 2.79 -3.07
CA ASP A 45 5.28 2.39 -2.76
C ASP A 45 6.23 3.20 -3.66
N GLN A 46 6.46 4.46 -3.26
CA GLN A 46 6.94 5.52 -4.15
C GLN A 46 8.33 5.22 -4.74
N MET A 47 9.33 4.88 -3.93
CA MET A 47 10.69 4.68 -4.43
C MET A 47 10.82 3.39 -5.24
N ASN A 48 9.96 2.42 -4.98
CA ASN A 48 9.79 1.24 -5.84
C ASN A 48 8.95 1.51 -7.09
N ARG A 49 8.43 2.72 -7.26
CA ARG A 49 7.65 3.17 -8.42
C ARG A 49 6.45 2.28 -8.74
N ARG A 50 5.71 1.87 -7.71
CA ARG A 50 4.57 0.96 -7.84
C ARG A 50 3.47 1.27 -6.83
N VAL A 51 2.28 0.77 -7.13
CA VAL A 51 1.18 0.65 -6.16
C VAL A 51 0.96 -0.83 -5.90
N VAL A 52 0.97 -1.20 -4.62
CA VAL A 52 0.82 -2.59 -4.19
C VAL A 52 -0.44 -2.78 -3.36
N ARG A 53 -1.08 -3.94 -3.53
CA ARG A 53 -2.14 -4.43 -2.65
C ARG A 53 -1.56 -5.37 -1.62
N TRP A 54 -1.96 -5.20 -0.37
CA TRP A 54 -1.61 -6.10 0.73
C TRP A 54 -2.85 -6.59 1.46
N SER A 55 -3.11 -7.89 1.41
CA SER A 55 -4.21 -8.48 2.18
C SER A 55 -3.99 -8.27 3.68
N ARG A 56 -5.05 -7.87 4.41
CA ARG A 56 -5.01 -7.72 5.87
C ARG A 56 -5.28 -9.03 6.60
N ARG A 57 -5.57 -10.11 5.85
CA ARG A 57 -5.80 -11.44 6.40
C ARG A 57 -4.52 -12.02 6.96
N SER A 58 -4.66 -12.83 8.01
CA SER A 58 -3.54 -13.52 8.65
C SER A 58 -2.78 -14.41 7.64
N GLY A 59 -1.46 -14.46 7.77
CA GLY A 59 -0.60 -15.27 6.91
C GLY A 59 -0.16 -14.61 5.60
N THR A 60 -0.61 -13.39 5.31
CA THR A 60 -0.12 -12.62 4.15
C THR A 60 1.33 -12.19 4.40
N THR A 61 2.27 -12.65 3.56
CA THR A 61 3.71 -12.36 3.70
C THR A 61 4.26 -11.42 2.63
N GLN A 62 3.50 -11.16 1.57
CA GLN A 62 3.90 -10.33 0.44
C GLN A 62 2.71 -9.61 -0.17
N GLY A 63 2.98 -8.46 -0.80
CA GLY A 63 2.04 -7.70 -1.59
C GLY A 63 1.94 -8.19 -3.03
N GLU A 64 0.98 -7.64 -3.73
CA GLU A 64 0.69 -7.84 -5.15
C GLU A 64 0.79 -6.48 -5.86
N ILE A 65 1.49 -6.43 -6.98
CA ILE A 65 1.61 -5.19 -7.77
C ILE A 65 0.29 -4.97 -8.51
N LEU A 66 -0.35 -3.83 -8.28
CA LEU A 66 -1.54 -3.40 -9.03
C LEU A 66 -1.16 -2.51 -10.22
N ILE A 67 -0.21 -1.61 -10.00
CA ILE A 67 0.27 -0.63 -10.99
C ILE A 67 1.77 -0.51 -10.81
N ASP A 68 2.53 -0.48 -11.91
CA ASP A 68 3.97 -0.29 -11.92
C ASP A 68 4.38 0.91 -12.79
N ASN A 69 5.67 1.25 -12.73
CA ASN A 69 6.28 2.30 -13.54
C ASN A 69 5.62 3.69 -13.38
N ILE A 70 5.18 4.00 -12.15
CA ILE A 70 4.59 5.28 -11.77
C ILE A 70 5.28 5.84 -10.52
N VAL A 71 5.42 7.17 -10.41
CA VAL A 71 5.88 7.79 -9.16
C VAL A 71 4.65 8.23 -8.37
N CYS A 72 3.99 7.26 -7.75
CA CYS A 72 2.76 7.52 -7.02
C CYS A 72 3.01 8.50 -5.85
N TYR A 73 2.00 9.31 -5.53
CA TYR A 73 2.04 10.16 -4.32
C TYR A 73 0.73 10.11 -3.54
N GLY A 74 -0.41 10.26 -4.21
CA GLY A 74 -1.73 10.19 -3.59
C GLY A 74 -2.57 9.07 -4.18
N LEU A 75 -3.41 8.47 -3.35
CA LEU A 75 -4.36 7.42 -3.71
C LEU A 75 -5.79 7.84 -3.35
N ALA A 76 -6.73 7.59 -4.25
CA ALA A 76 -8.16 7.66 -3.96
C ALA A 76 -8.89 6.51 -4.65
N MET A 77 -10.00 6.09 -4.08
CA MET A 77 -10.85 5.07 -4.70
C MET A 77 -12.31 5.50 -4.57
N ASP A 78 -13.07 5.40 -5.66
CA ASP A 78 -14.51 5.73 -5.66
C ASP A 78 -15.38 4.52 -5.28
N GLU A 79 -16.69 4.75 -5.21
CA GLU A 79 -17.67 3.71 -4.87
C GLU A 79 -17.80 2.62 -5.95
N GLN A 80 -17.44 2.94 -7.20
CA GLN A 80 -17.39 1.97 -8.30
C GLN A 80 -16.06 1.19 -8.33
N ARG A 81 -15.16 1.48 -7.38
CA ARG A 81 -13.84 0.87 -7.21
C ARG A 81 -12.83 1.20 -8.31
N TYR A 82 -12.96 2.37 -8.93
CA TYR A 82 -11.85 2.92 -9.69
C TYR A 82 -10.79 3.45 -8.73
N LEU A 83 -9.55 3.00 -8.93
CA LEU A 83 -8.37 3.49 -8.21
C LEU A 83 -7.76 4.65 -8.98
N TYR A 84 -7.70 5.82 -8.34
CA TYR A 84 -7.07 7.02 -8.85
C TYR A 84 -5.71 7.17 -8.16
N VAL A 85 -4.68 7.43 -8.96
CA VAL A 85 -3.31 7.60 -8.46
C VAL A 85 -2.72 8.85 -9.08
N SER A 86 -2.20 9.76 -8.26
CA SER A 86 -1.40 10.86 -8.77
C SER A 86 0.03 10.38 -9.01
N ASP A 87 0.50 10.50 -10.24
CA ASP A 87 1.89 10.26 -10.63
C ASP A 87 2.61 11.62 -10.69
N VAL A 88 3.59 11.83 -9.82
CA VAL A 88 4.36 13.09 -9.78
C VAL A 88 5.58 13.07 -10.71
N GLY A 89 5.93 11.89 -11.25
CA GLY A 89 7.03 11.73 -12.19
C GLY A 89 6.61 11.96 -13.64
N LYS A 90 5.30 11.84 -13.92
CA LYS A 90 4.70 12.19 -15.20
C LYS A 90 3.82 13.41 -14.96
N HIS A 91 4.39 14.59 -15.20
CA HIS A 91 3.68 15.89 -15.10
C HIS A 91 2.67 16.08 -16.25
N GLU A 92 1.80 15.10 -16.48
CA GLU A 92 0.79 15.08 -17.53
C GLU A 92 -0.60 14.85 -16.95
#